data_AF-A0A3D4RT47-F1
#
_entry.id   AF-A0A3D4RT47-F1
#
_cell.length_a   1.000
_cell.length_b   1.000
_cell.length_c   1.000
_cell.angle_alpha   90.00
_cell.angle_beta   90.00
_cell.angle_gamma   90.00
#
_symmetry.space_group_name_H-M   'P 1'
#
loop_
_entity.id
_entity.type
_entity.pdbx_description
1 polymer ?
#
loop_
_entity_poly.entity_id
_entity_poly.type
_entity_poly.pdbx_seq_one_letter_code
_entity_poly.pdbx_strand_id
1 'polypeptide(L)'
;MRPCANESARPRAGLIATAVLITFVGAASAESSDGDVTPTDAFATSLPIGAIIAFMPAMGADYRNMTELRVWLKQQGWAICDGTNGTPNLRDRLLIGTTDSAAAGQRLGSWEHEHRIRGETDIPVRRNRNTPTGRLQSRQIPDDQHRHRVDIKSDRADHLPPSTRVLFIMKVR
;
A
#
# COMPACT_ATOMS: atom_id res chain seq x y z
N MET A 1 69.03 -14.26 -23.62
CA MET A 1 68.25 -15.25 -22.84
C MET A 1 66.88 -14.65 -22.52
N ARG A 2 65.85 -15.31 -23.05
CA ARG A 2 64.38 -15.29 -22.81
C ARG A 2 63.75 -14.22 -21.89
N PRO A 3 62.64 -13.57 -22.32
CA PRO A 3 61.63 -13.02 -21.41
C PRO A 3 60.64 -14.11 -20.96
N CYS A 4 60.13 -14.00 -19.72
CA CYS A 4 59.01 -14.79 -19.21
C CYS A 4 57.75 -13.93 -19.16
N ALA A 5 56.67 -14.40 -19.79
CA ALA A 5 55.31 -13.90 -19.66
C ALA A 5 54.65 -14.41 -18.36
N ASN A 6 53.67 -13.67 -17.81
CA ASN A 6 52.29 -14.19 -17.76
C ASN A 6 51.23 -13.17 -17.28
N GLU A 7 50.06 -13.32 -17.89
CA GLU A 7 48.76 -12.69 -17.69
C GLU A 7 48.08 -13.16 -16.38
N SER A 8 47.28 -12.31 -15.72
CA SER A 8 46.06 -12.77 -15.00
C SER A 8 45.20 -11.60 -14.50
N ALA A 9 44.00 -11.51 -15.07
CA ALA A 9 42.90 -10.65 -14.66
C ALA A 9 42.32 -11.07 -13.28
N ARG A 10 41.89 -10.09 -12.48
CA ARG A 10 41.13 -10.33 -11.24
C ARG A 10 39.64 -10.04 -11.47
N PRO A 11 38.73 -11.01 -11.34
CA PRO A 11 37.29 -10.73 -11.26
C PRO A 11 36.88 -10.30 -9.85
N ARG A 12 35.91 -9.38 -9.79
CA ARG A 12 35.29 -8.83 -8.58
C ARG A 12 34.33 -9.85 -7.97
N ALA A 13 34.48 -10.10 -6.67
CA ALA A 13 33.59 -10.94 -5.88
C ALA A 13 32.18 -10.32 -5.78
N GLY A 14 31.17 -11.04 -6.29
CA GLY A 14 29.76 -10.77 -6.09
C GLY A 14 29.23 -11.56 -4.89
N LEU A 15 28.56 -10.86 -3.98
CA LEU A 15 27.87 -11.38 -2.80
C LEU A 15 26.57 -12.10 -3.25
N ILE A 16 26.47 -13.42 -3.07
CA ILE A 16 25.27 -14.19 -3.42
C ILE A 16 24.31 -14.17 -2.23
N ALA A 17 23.16 -13.49 -2.38
CA ALA A 17 22.04 -13.61 -1.47
C ALA A 17 21.36 -14.98 -1.69
N THR A 18 21.36 -15.81 -0.66
CA THR A 18 20.77 -17.15 -0.71
C THR A 18 19.27 -17.06 -0.43
N ALA A 19 18.43 -17.29 -1.44
CA ALA A 19 16.99 -17.48 -1.27
C ALA A 19 16.69 -18.98 -1.15
N VAL A 20 16.03 -19.38 -0.06
CA VAL A 20 15.60 -20.76 0.18
C VAL A 20 14.29 -20.99 -0.58
N LEU A 21 14.33 -21.87 -1.58
CA LEU A 21 13.18 -22.27 -2.40
C LEU A 21 12.63 -23.61 -1.88
N ILE A 22 11.34 -23.66 -1.55
CA ILE A 22 10.62 -24.91 -1.26
C ILE A 22 10.19 -25.52 -2.61
N THR A 23 10.82 -26.63 -3.01
CA THR A 23 10.52 -27.33 -4.27
C THR A 23 9.43 -28.38 -4.08
N PHE A 24 8.33 -28.27 -4.84
CA PHE A 24 7.49 -29.43 -5.14
C PHE A 24 8.10 -30.20 -6.32
N VAL A 25 8.37 -31.50 -6.12
CA VAL A 25 8.89 -32.40 -7.17
C VAL A 25 7.72 -32.85 -8.05
N GLY A 26 7.64 -32.28 -9.25
CA GLY A 26 6.89 -32.83 -10.38
C GLY A 26 7.87 -33.06 -11.52
N ALA A 27 8.20 -34.33 -11.79
CA ALA A 27 9.12 -34.71 -12.85
C ALA A 27 8.47 -34.56 -14.23
N ALA A 28 8.97 -33.62 -15.03
CA ALA A 28 8.80 -33.63 -16.48
C ALA A 28 10.16 -33.32 -17.11
N SER A 29 10.73 -34.32 -17.78
CA SER A 29 11.97 -34.19 -18.55
C SER A 29 11.74 -33.25 -19.74
N ALA A 30 12.56 -32.21 -19.85
CA ALA A 30 12.77 -31.50 -21.10
C ALA A 30 14.28 -31.25 -21.25
N GLU A 31 14.75 -31.62 -22.43
CA GLU A 31 16.15 -31.70 -22.84
C GLU A 31 16.78 -30.31 -22.99
N SER A 32 18.09 -30.24 -22.71
CA SER A 32 18.91 -29.05 -22.83
C SER A 32 19.04 -28.59 -24.27
N SER A 33 18.70 -27.33 -24.54
CA SER A 33 19.31 -26.57 -25.61
C SER A 33 19.81 -25.23 -25.05
N ASP A 34 21.05 -24.92 -25.38
CA ASP A 34 21.76 -23.69 -25.04
C ASP A 34 20.87 -22.46 -25.28
N GLY A 35 20.43 -21.87 -24.18
CA GLY A 35 19.82 -20.57 -24.09
C GLY A 35 19.97 -20.17 -22.65
N ASP A 36 20.67 -19.07 -22.40
CA ASP A 36 20.69 -18.40 -21.11
C ASP A 36 19.26 -17.90 -20.80
N VAL A 37 18.38 -18.83 -20.42
CA VAL A 37 17.07 -18.52 -19.87
C VAL A 37 17.36 -18.07 -18.46
N THR A 38 17.61 -16.78 -18.31
CA THR A 38 17.51 -16.15 -17.00
C THR A 38 16.15 -16.57 -16.42
N PRO A 39 16.08 -17.15 -15.20
CA PRO A 39 14.85 -17.70 -14.64
C PRO A 39 13.66 -16.71 -14.58
N THR A 40 13.95 -15.42 -14.77
CA THR A 40 13.02 -14.30 -14.89
C THR A 40 12.09 -14.39 -16.09
N ASP A 41 12.52 -14.95 -17.23
CA ASP A 41 11.67 -15.01 -18.44
C ASP A 41 10.59 -16.09 -18.33
N ALA A 42 10.93 -17.27 -17.80
CA ALA A 42 9.97 -18.36 -17.62
C ALA A 42 8.82 -17.98 -16.66
N PHE A 43 9.11 -17.18 -15.63
CA PHE A 43 8.10 -16.68 -14.70
C PHE A 43 7.13 -15.72 -15.39
N ALA A 44 7.63 -14.78 -16.19
CA ALA A 44 6.79 -13.80 -16.86
C ALA A 44 5.85 -14.45 -17.90
N THR A 45 6.25 -15.54 -18.55
CA THR A 45 5.40 -16.30 -19.48
C THR A 45 4.34 -17.16 -18.77
N SER A 46 4.59 -17.56 -17.52
CA SER A 46 3.66 -18.42 -16.75
C SER A 46 2.47 -17.69 -16.13
N LEU A 47 2.52 -16.35 -16.07
CA LEU A 47 1.47 -15.55 -15.49
C LEU A 47 0.33 -15.29 -16.49
N PRO A 48 -0.94 -15.46 -16.10
CA PRO A 48 -2.06 -15.17 -16.98
C PRO A 48 -2.12 -13.68 -17.32
N ILE A 49 -2.65 -13.37 -18.51
CA ILE A 49 -2.98 -11.99 -18.89
C ILE A 49 -3.95 -11.40 -17.85
N GLY A 50 -3.67 -10.18 -17.40
CA GLY A 50 -4.40 -9.53 -16.32
C GLY A 50 -3.80 -9.75 -14.93
N ALA A 51 -2.78 -10.60 -14.77
CA ALA A 51 -2.06 -10.73 -13.51
C ALA A 51 -1.40 -9.40 -13.12
N ILE A 52 -1.54 -9.03 -11.84
CA ILE A 52 -0.97 -7.81 -11.26
C ILE A 52 0.12 -8.18 -10.27
N ILE A 53 1.29 -7.55 -10.40
CA ILE A 53 2.41 -7.74 -9.48
C ILE A 53 2.89 -6.39 -8.94
N ALA A 54 3.45 -6.43 -7.72
CA ALA A 54 4.19 -5.31 -7.16
C ALA A 54 5.59 -5.27 -7.80
N PHE A 55 6.00 -4.10 -8.26
CA PHE A 55 7.24 -3.88 -8.98
C PHE A 55 7.96 -2.66 -8.40
N MET A 56 9.23 -2.85 -8.05
CA MET A 56 10.10 -1.78 -7.57
C MET A 56 11.20 -1.53 -8.61
N PRO A 57 11.13 -0.44 -9.38
CA PRO A 57 12.11 -0.15 -10.41
C PRO A 57 13.45 0.28 -9.80
N ALA A 58 14.55 -0.24 -10.34
CA ALA A 58 15.91 0.22 -10.07
C ALA A 58 16.37 1.10 -11.24
N MET A 59 16.48 2.41 -11.00
CA MET A 59 16.90 3.37 -12.02
C MET A 59 18.38 3.16 -12.37
N GLY A 60 18.73 3.25 -13.67
CA GLY A 60 20.13 3.39 -14.11
C GLY A 60 20.66 2.34 -15.10
N ALA A 61 19.93 1.26 -15.37
CA ALA A 61 20.30 0.26 -16.38
C ALA A 61 19.43 0.39 -17.65
N ASP A 62 18.16 -0.02 -17.58
CA ASP A 62 17.28 -0.14 -18.76
C ASP A 62 16.38 1.08 -19.02
N TYR A 63 16.17 1.91 -18.00
CA TYR A 63 15.33 3.10 -18.07
C TYR A 63 15.87 4.20 -17.13
N ARG A 64 15.69 5.46 -17.54
CA ARG A 64 16.14 6.65 -16.80
C ARG A 64 15.01 7.55 -16.34
N ASN A 65 13.83 7.39 -16.92
CA ASN A 65 12.65 8.18 -16.60
C ASN A 65 11.37 7.35 -16.79
N MET A 66 10.24 7.91 -16.35
CA MET A 66 8.94 7.24 -16.43
C MET A 66 8.46 6.97 -17.86
N THR A 67 8.93 7.72 -18.85
CA THR A 67 8.55 7.51 -20.25
C THR A 67 9.29 6.30 -20.82
N GLU A 68 10.59 6.21 -20.60
CA GLU A 68 11.42 5.05 -20.97
C GLU A 68 10.96 3.79 -20.25
N LEU A 69 10.65 3.87 -18.95
CA LEU A 69 10.12 2.74 -18.19
C LEU A 69 8.83 2.18 -18.81
N ARG A 70 7.92 3.05 -19.26
CA ARG A 70 6.69 2.60 -19.93
C ARG A 70 6.96 1.89 -21.25
N VAL A 71 7.92 2.39 -22.04
CA VAL A 71 8.32 1.76 -23.30
C VAL A 71 8.92 0.39 -23.04
N TRP A 72 9.83 0.30 -22.07
CA TRP A 72 10.47 -0.95 -21.66
C TRP A 72 9.45 -1.98 -21.15
N LEU A 73 8.56 -1.60 -20.22
CA LEU A 73 7.50 -2.49 -19.72
C LEU A 73 6.62 -3.01 -20.87
N LYS A 74 6.25 -2.14 -21.82
CA LYS A 74 5.42 -2.51 -22.97
C LYS A 74 6.10 -3.56 -23.85
N GLN A 75 7.41 -3.48 -24.06
CA GLN A 75 8.18 -4.46 -24.81
C GLN A 75 8.20 -5.83 -24.11
N GLN A 76 8.20 -5.82 -22.78
CA GLN A 76 8.12 -7.02 -21.93
C GLN A 76 6.68 -7.57 -21.77
N GLY A 77 5.70 -6.94 -22.41
CA GLY A 77 4.29 -7.33 -22.31
C GLY A 77 3.60 -6.88 -21.01
N TRP A 78 4.13 -5.86 -20.34
CA TRP A 78 3.58 -5.29 -19.10
C TRP A 78 3.07 -3.86 -19.29
N ALA A 79 2.13 -3.44 -18.46
CA ALA A 79 1.65 -2.07 -18.39
C ALA A 79 1.50 -1.60 -16.94
N ILE A 80 1.72 -0.31 -16.68
CA ILE A 80 1.52 0.28 -15.35
C ILE A 80 0.03 0.37 -15.05
N CYS A 81 -0.38 0.02 -13.83
CA CYS A 81 -1.75 0.15 -13.35
C CYS A 81 -2.12 1.60 -13.01
N ASP A 82 -2.19 2.47 -14.02
CA ASP A 82 -2.50 3.90 -13.87
C ASP A 82 -3.90 4.30 -14.38
N GLY A 83 -4.67 3.34 -14.92
CA GLY A 83 -5.99 3.57 -15.51
C GLY A 83 -5.97 3.68 -17.04
N THR A 84 -4.80 3.67 -17.65
CA THR A 84 -4.66 3.72 -19.12
C THR A 84 -4.59 2.32 -19.72
N ASN A 85 -4.86 2.20 -21.02
CA ASN A 85 -4.72 0.94 -21.78
C ASN A 85 -5.47 -0.27 -21.18
N GLY A 86 -6.63 -0.02 -20.55
CA GLY A 86 -7.45 -1.07 -19.92
C GLY A 86 -6.92 -1.58 -18.59
N THR A 87 -5.88 -0.96 -18.02
CA THR A 87 -5.38 -1.29 -16.69
C THR A 87 -6.23 -0.63 -15.59
N PRO A 88 -6.38 -1.25 -14.41
CA PRO A 88 -6.99 -0.57 -13.26
C PRO A 88 -6.06 0.56 -12.76
N ASN A 89 -6.65 1.63 -12.20
CA ASN A 89 -5.87 2.69 -11.57
C ASN A 89 -5.62 2.37 -10.08
N LEU A 90 -4.42 1.90 -9.76
CA LEU A 90 -4.00 1.46 -8.42
C LEU A 90 -3.06 2.44 -7.70
N ARG A 91 -2.93 3.67 -8.21
CA ARG A 91 -2.12 4.72 -7.58
C ARG A 91 -2.71 5.12 -6.22
N ASP A 92 -1.84 5.20 -5.22
CA ASP A 92 -2.19 5.53 -3.82
C ASP A 92 -3.30 4.63 -3.24
N ARG A 93 -3.31 3.35 -3.61
CA ARG A 93 -4.27 2.35 -3.11
C ARG A 93 -3.57 1.18 -2.46
N LEU A 94 -4.21 0.66 -1.42
CA LEU A 94 -3.90 -0.64 -0.84
C LEU A 94 -4.82 -1.70 -1.48
N LEU A 95 -4.26 -2.86 -1.82
CA LEU A 95 -5.03 -3.96 -2.40
C LEU A 95 -5.66 -4.81 -1.31
N ILE A 96 -6.92 -5.19 -1.52
CA ILE A 96 -7.67 -6.12 -0.67
C ILE A 96 -8.05 -7.30 -1.55
N GLY A 97 -7.72 -8.51 -1.10
CA GLY A 97 -8.09 -9.74 -1.79
C GLY A 97 -9.60 -9.99 -1.72
N THR A 98 -10.15 -10.56 -2.78
CA THR A 98 -11.55 -11.00 -2.84
C THR A 98 -11.63 -12.36 -3.53
N THR A 99 -12.65 -13.15 -3.19
CA THR A 99 -13.01 -14.38 -3.91
C THR A 99 -14.15 -14.14 -4.90
N ASP A 100 -14.82 -12.98 -4.85
CA ASP A 100 -15.90 -12.61 -5.76
C ASP A 100 -15.33 -11.81 -6.95
N SER A 101 -15.49 -12.35 -8.16
CA SER A 101 -15.06 -11.71 -9.40
C SER A 101 -15.82 -10.41 -9.70
N ALA A 102 -17.07 -10.27 -9.27
CA ALA A 102 -17.84 -9.04 -9.46
C ALA A 102 -17.37 -7.91 -8.52
N ALA A 103 -16.70 -8.26 -7.43
CA ALA A 103 -16.07 -7.32 -6.52
C ALA A 103 -14.67 -6.87 -6.98
N ALA A 104 -14.06 -7.56 -7.96
CA ALA A 104 -12.75 -7.21 -8.46
C ALA A 104 -12.75 -5.79 -9.08
N GLY A 105 -11.79 -4.96 -8.66
CA GLY A 105 -11.67 -3.57 -9.13
C GLY A 105 -12.61 -2.57 -8.45
N GLN A 106 -13.45 -3.01 -7.51
CA GLN A 106 -14.24 -2.09 -6.69
C GLN A 106 -13.34 -1.16 -5.86
N ARG A 107 -13.75 0.10 -5.74
CA ARG A 107 -13.04 1.11 -4.96
C ARG A 107 -13.65 1.18 -3.58
N LEU A 108 -12.86 0.80 -2.59
CA LEU A 108 -13.23 0.84 -1.18
C LEU A 108 -12.36 1.84 -0.43
N GLY A 109 -12.84 2.24 0.75
CA GLY A 109 -12.17 3.19 1.63
C GLY A 109 -12.35 4.65 1.21
N SER A 110 -12.07 5.53 2.17
CA SER A 110 -12.02 6.97 1.99
C SER A 110 -10.64 7.46 2.40
N TRP A 111 -10.16 8.51 1.74
CA TRP A 111 -8.95 9.21 2.18
C TRP A 111 -9.17 9.90 3.53
N GLU A 112 -10.42 10.26 3.81
CA GLU A 112 -10.82 11.03 4.99
C GLU A 112 -11.77 10.22 5.87
N HIS A 113 -11.56 10.29 7.17
CA HIS A 113 -12.53 9.85 8.18
C HIS A 113 -12.55 10.86 9.33
N GLU A 114 -13.72 11.00 9.97
CA GLU A 114 -13.92 11.91 11.10
C GLU A 114 -14.42 11.14 12.32
N HIS A 115 -13.96 11.54 13.49
CA HIS A 115 -14.55 11.12 14.75
C HIS A 115 -15.46 12.23 15.25
N ARG A 116 -16.68 11.87 15.67
CA ARG A 116 -17.62 12.80 16.27
C ARG A 116 -17.99 12.31 17.66
N ILE A 117 -17.73 13.14 18.66
CA ILE A 117 -18.06 12.87 20.06
C ILE A 117 -19.27 13.73 20.41
N ARG A 118 -20.31 13.08 20.95
CA ARG A 118 -21.50 13.75 21.49
C ARG A 118 -21.68 13.32 22.94
N GLY A 119 -21.89 14.29 23.84
CA GLY A 119 -22.11 14.03 25.25
C GLY A 119 -22.85 15.15 25.96
N GLU A 120 -23.23 14.90 27.21
CA GLU A 120 -23.82 15.87 28.12
C GLU A 120 -22.98 15.96 29.40
N THR A 121 -22.88 17.14 30.00
CA THR A 121 -22.24 17.29 31.32
C THR A 121 -23.22 16.99 32.45
N ASP A 122 -22.76 16.26 33.47
CA ASP A 122 -23.56 15.84 34.63
C ASP A 122 -23.51 16.83 35.81
N ILE A 123 -22.88 18.01 35.67
CA ILE A 123 -22.62 18.91 36.81
C ILE A 123 -23.71 19.99 36.91
N PRO A 124 -24.59 19.97 37.93
CA PRO A 124 -25.59 21.00 38.13
C PRO A 124 -24.94 22.30 38.64
N VAL A 125 -25.22 23.43 37.98
CA VAL A 125 -24.90 24.75 38.58
C VAL A 125 -25.88 25.03 39.71
N ARG A 126 -25.34 25.35 40.89
CA ARG A 126 -26.13 25.79 42.05
C ARG A 126 -26.73 27.17 41.77
N ARG A 127 -28.04 27.27 41.55
CA ARG A 127 -28.73 28.56 41.49
C ARG A 127 -29.26 28.94 42.86
N ASN A 128 -29.05 30.20 43.25
CA ASN A 128 -29.73 30.77 44.41
C ASN A 128 -31.18 31.04 44.02
N ARG A 129 -32.12 30.24 44.54
CA ARG A 129 -33.56 30.46 44.35
C ARG A 129 -34.15 30.98 45.68
N ASN A 130 -34.96 32.03 45.60
CA ASN A 130 -35.68 32.53 46.78
C ASN A 130 -36.87 31.60 47.07
N THR A 131 -36.98 31.09 48.29
CA THR A 131 -38.14 30.30 48.70
C THR A 131 -39.35 31.22 48.94
N PRO A 132 -40.59 30.78 48.62
CA PRO A 132 -41.80 31.61 48.74
C PRO A 132 -42.13 32.08 50.17
N THR A 133 -41.51 31.49 51.19
CA THR A 133 -41.72 31.83 52.60
C THR A 133 -40.81 32.97 53.06
N GLY A 134 -41.04 34.17 52.52
CA GLY A 134 -40.98 35.44 53.27
C GLY A 134 -39.79 35.75 54.20
N ARG A 135 -38.57 35.24 53.95
CA ARG A 135 -37.32 35.76 54.54
C ARG A 135 -36.13 35.30 53.72
N LEU A 136 -35.33 36.26 53.26
CA LEU A 136 -34.24 36.15 52.28
C LEU A 136 -33.07 35.27 52.74
N GLN A 137 -33.24 33.95 52.75
CA GLN A 137 -32.11 33.03 52.76
C GLN A 137 -31.99 32.40 51.37
N SER A 138 -30.97 32.83 50.62
CA SER A 138 -30.59 32.16 49.37
C SER A 138 -30.17 30.73 49.70
N ARG A 139 -31.06 29.76 49.47
CA ARG A 139 -30.73 28.34 49.61
C ARG A 139 -30.33 27.82 48.23
N GLN A 140 -29.12 27.29 48.12
CA GLN A 140 -28.67 26.60 46.91
C GLN A 140 -29.43 25.28 46.80
N ILE A 141 -30.47 25.25 45.96
CA ILE A 141 -31.18 24.03 45.60
C ILE A 141 -30.45 23.45 44.38
N PRO A 142 -30.00 22.17 44.41
CA PRO A 142 -29.50 21.51 43.22
C PRO A 142 -30.59 21.52 42.15
N ASP A 143 -30.35 22.21 41.03
CA ASP A 143 -31.25 22.25 39.87
C ASP A 143 -30.69 21.27 38.84
N ASP A 144 -31.40 20.16 38.65
CA ASP A 144 -31.08 19.02 37.79
C ASP A 144 -31.39 19.28 36.30
N GLN A 145 -31.86 20.47 35.95
CA GLN A 145 -32.50 20.72 34.66
C GLN A 145 -31.66 21.48 33.61
N HIS A 146 -30.34 21.58 33.76
CA HIS A 146 -29.53 22.12 32.67
C HIS A 146 -28.24 21.32 32.45
N ARG A 147 -28.20 20.66 31.29
CA ARG A 147 -27.08 19.88 30.80
C ARG A 147 -26.40 20.65 29.67
N HIS A 148 -25.08 20.71 29.65
CA HIS A 148 -24.37 21.24 28.49
C HIS A 148 -24.17 20.13 27.47
N ARG A 149 -24.70 20.32 26.25
CA ARG A 149 -24.40 19.45 25.12
C ARG A 149 -23.00 19.77 24.60
N VAL A 150 -22.17 18.75 24.52
CA VAL A 150 -20.86 18.79 23.86
C VAL A 150 -21.02 18.07 22.52
N ASP A 151 -20.62 18.72 21.45
CA ASP A 151 -20.58 18.15 20.10
C ASP A 151 -19.26 18.57 19.46
N ILE A 152 -18.28 17.67 19.49
CA ILE A 152 -16.94 17.92 18.99
C ILE A 152 -16.69 16.98 17.81
N LYS A 153 -16.17 17.55 16.74
CA LYS A 153 -15.68 16.81 15.59
C LYS A 153 -14.16 16.87 15.62
N SER A 154 -13.50 15.74 15.45
CA SER A 154 -12.05 15.71 15.30
C SER A 154 -11.67 16.42 14.00
N ASP A 155 -10.58 17.18 14.05
CA ASP A 155 -9.93 17.65 12.84
C ASP A 155 -9.38 16.46 12.05
N ARG A 156 -9.09 16.71 10.77
CA ARG A 156 -8.46 15.73 9.90
C ARG A 156 -7.07 15.40 10.43
N ALA A 157 -6.75 14.11 10.48
CA ALA A 157 -5.41 13.65 10.80
C ALA A 157 -4.98 12.52 9.85
N ASP A 158 -3.80 12.68 9.24
CA ASP A 158 -3.26 11.75 8.26
C ASP A 158 -2.24 10.82 8.96
N HIS A 159 -2.73 9.75 9.59
CA HIS A 159 -1.90 8.76 10.28
C HIS A 159 -1.71 7.51 9.41
N LEU A 160 -0.85 7.59 8.40
CA LEU A 160 -0.46 6.40 7.63
C LEU A 160 0.59 5.61 8.42
N PRO A 161 0.41 4.29 8.63
CA PRO A 161 1.49 3.45 9.14
C PRO A 161 2.74 3.56 8.26
N PRO A 162 3.94 3.31 8.80
CA PRO A 162 5.15 3.19 8.00
C PRO A 162 4.91 2.26 6.80
N SER A 163 5.02 2.81 5.60
CA SER A 163 4.65 2.13 4.36
C SER A 163 5.62 2.49 3.24
N THR A 164 5.80 1.56 2.31
CA THR A 164 6.65 1.74 1.13
C THR A 164 5.78 1.74 -0.11
N ARG A 165 5.98 2.73 -0.99
CA ARG A 165 5.29 2.78 -2.28
C ARG A 165 6.01 1.87 -3.28
N VAL A 166 5.22 1.06 -3.97
CA VAL A 166 5.65 0.23 -5.10
C VAL A 166 4.77 0.56 -6.30
N LEU A 167 5.27 0.28 -7.51
CA LEU A 167 4.44 0.33 -8.70
C LEU A 167 3.66 -0.96 -8.83
N PHE A 168 2.42 -0.88 -9.27
CA PHE A 168 1.68 -2.04 -9.72
C PHE A 168 1.76 -2.10 -11.25
N ILE A 169 2.13 -3.26 -11.77
CA ILE A 169 2.13 -3.55 -13.21
C ILE A 169 1.26 -4.76 -13.51
N MET A 170 0.62 -4.74 -14.67
CA MET A 170 -0.30 -5.77 -15.15
C MET A 170 0.23 -6.41 -16.43
N LYS A 171 0.15 -7.74 -16.51
CA LYS A 171 0.49 -8.50 -17.72
C LYS A 171 -0.56 -8.24 -18.79
N VAL A 172 -0.15 -7.79 -19.97
CA VAL A 172 -1.05 -7.43 -21.08
C VAL A 172 -0.86 -8.25 -22.35
N ARG A 173 0.25 -8.98 -22.48
CA ARG A 173 0.55 -9.88 -23.61
C ARG A 173 1.36 -11.05 -23.14
#